data_AF-A0A7L8V3T3-F1
#
_entry.id   AF-A0A7L8V3T3-F1
#
_cell.length_a   1.000
_cell.length_b   1.000
_cell.length_c   1.000
_cell.angle_alpha   90.00
_cell.angle_beta   90.00
_cell.angle_gamma   90.00
#
_symmetry.space_group_name_H-M   'P 1'
#
loop_
_entity.id
_entity.type
_entity.pdbx_description
1 polymer ?
#
loop_
_entity_poly.entity_id
_entity_poly.type
_entity_poly.pdbx_seq_one_letter_code
_entity_poly.pdbx_strand_id
1 'polypeptide(L)'
;MQTKLLSLTYSAWSEAQFSQIIYTPDSFSQTEIDEILKVKKSGGITAGWKRLIKVSINKVSVSTLERDEKQTELNYYLDRYIFKQSQMRNKIAHGQWVNAIEDTEERTIDFNQRLRALNVVDIMIEFEVHTTLGKIIRDLVQSPNKGFSQNYNKNITDLTDYVTRSNSWDMNSKRIRLSKKPKKIFCVDCNSLQ
;
A
#
# COMPACT_ATOMS: atom_id res chain seq x y z
N MET A 1 -12.43 15.45 8.20
CA MET A 1 -13.28 14.24 8.34
C MET A 1 -13.15 13.32 7.13
N GLN A 2 -13.38 13.81 5.90
CA GLN A 2 -13.36 13.00 4.67
C GLN A 2 -12.04 12.25 4.42
N THR A 3 -10.88 12.90 4.57
CA THR A 3 -9.55 12.27 4.38
C THR A 3 -9.28 11.13 5.37
N LYS A 4 -9.75 11.26 6.62
CA LYS A 4 -9.57 10.24 7.67
C LYS A 4 -10.44 9.01 7.39
N LEU A 5 -11.65 9.21 6.86
CA LEU A 5 -12.48 8.10 6.39
C LEU A 5 -11.82 7.40 5.19
N LEU A 6 -11.26 8.17 4.26
CA LEU A 6 -10.53 7.61 3.13
C LEU A 6 -9.31 6.77 3.56
N SER A 7 -8.56 7.20 4.57
CA SER A 7 -7.43 6.40 5.09
C SER A 7 -7.88 5.11 5.76
N LEU A 8 -9.03 5.11 6.44
CA LEU A 8 -9.66 3.87 6.95
C LEU A 8 -10.04 2.93 5.81
N THR A 9 -10.70 3.44 4.75
CA THR A 9 -11.08 2.65 3.58
C THR A 9 -9.87 2.07 2.88
N TYR A 10 -8.81 2.87 2.69
CA TYR A 10 -7.54 2.39 2.13
C TYR A 10 -6.95 1.26 2.98
N SER A 11 -6.94 1.42 4.30
CA SER A 11 -6.39 0.41 5.21
C SER A 11 -7.19 -0.90 5.14
N ALA A 12 -8.52 -0.82 5.10
CA ALA A 12 -9.39 -1.98 4.93
C ALA A 12 -9.15 -2.68 3.58
N TRP A 13 -9.02 -1.92 2.49
CA TRP A 13 -8.67 -2.45 1.18
C TRP A 13 -7.30 -3.15 1.18
N SER A 14 -6.29 -2.54 1.82
CA SER A 14 -4.95 -3.12 1.99
C SER A 14 -4.98 -4.48 2.70
N GLU A 15 -5.78 -4.61 3.77
CA GLU A 15 -5.96 -5.89 4.47
C GLU A 15 -6.75 -6.93 3.66
N ALA A 16 -7.72 -6.49 2.88
CA ALA A 16 -8.44 -7.36 1.95
C ALA A 16 -7.49 -7.89 0.87
N GLN A 17 -6.61 -7.04 0.33
CA GLN A 17 -5.60 -7.46 -0.65
C GLN A 17 -4.62 -8.47 -0.06
N PHE A 18 -4.15 -8.24 1.17
CA PHE A 18 -3.33 -9.23 1.90
C PHE A 18 -4.03 -10.58 1.99
N SER A 19 -5.30 -10.59 2.40
CA SER A 19 -6.09 -11.82 2.53
C SER A 19 -6.29 -12.49 1.18
N GLN A 20 -6.56 -11.71 0.12
CA GLN A 20 -6.69 -12.22 -1.23
C GLN A 20 -5.41 -12.93 -1.71
N ILE A 21 -4.24 -12.35 -1.44
CA ILE A 21 -2.96 -12.95 -1.85
C ILE A 21 -2.68 -14.25 -1.08
N ILE A 22 -2.92 -14.27 0.23
CA ILE A 22 -2.74 -15.48 1.05
C ILE A 22 -3.59 -16.64 0.54
N TYR A 23 -4.86 -16.37 0.24
CA TYR A 23 -5.81 -17.40 -0.18
C TYR A 23 -5.86 -17.57 -1.70
N THR A 24 -4.83 -17.11 -2.42
CA THR A 24 -4.71 -17.42 -3.84
C THR A 24 -4.48 -18.93 -3.99
N PRO A 25 -5.24 -19.63 -4.86
CA PRO A 25 -5.06 -21.07 -5.06
C PRO A 25 -3.61 -21.45 -5.41
N ASP A 26 -3.18 -22.61 -4.93
CA ASP A 26 -1.86 -23.23 -5.18
C ASP A 26 -0.63 -22.37 -4.83
N SER A 27 -0.85 -21.25 -4.16
CA SER A 27 0.19 -20.26 -3.86
C SER A 27 0.96 -20.59 -2.59
N PHE A 28 0.24 -21.09 -1.58
CA PHE A 28 0.78 -21.49 -0.28
C PHE A 28 0.17 -22.80 0.17
N SER A 29 0.97 -23.61 0.86
CA SER A 29 0.46 -24.72 1.64
C SER A 29 -0.26 -24.21 2.90
N GLN A 30 -1.12 -25.05 3.50
CA GLN A 30 -1.80 -24.69 4.75
C GLN A 30 -0.81 -24.32 5.86
N THR A 31 0.30 -25.04 5.98
CA THR A 31 1.36 -24.76 6.96
C THR A 31 1.97 -23.37 6.77
N GLU A 32 2.22 -22.95 5.52
CA GLU A 32 2.73 -21.61 5.22
C GLU A 32 1.70 -20.52 5.55
N ILE A 33 0.42 -20.77 5.24
CA ILE A 33 -0.68 -19.85 5.59
C ILE A 33 -0.75 -19.69 7.11
N ASP A 34 -0.77 -20.78 7.86
CA ASP A 34 -0.85 -20.77 9.32
C ASP A 34 0.34 -20.02 9.94
N GLU A 35 1.53 -20.22 9.38
CA GLU A 35 2.73 -19.53 9.80
C GLU A 35 2.64 -18.00 9.56
N ILE A 36 2.22 -17.58 8.37
CA ILE A 36 2.03 -16.15 8.03
C ILE A 36 0.97 -15.53 8.95
N LEU A 37 -0.16 -16.21 9.15
CA LEU A 37 -1.26 -15.74 9.99
C LEU A 37 -0.86 -15.68 11.47
N LYS A 38 -0.05 -16.63 11.95
CA LYS A 38 0.51 -16.61 13.31
C LYS A 38 1.38 -15.37 13.52
N VAL A 39 2.28 -15.08 12.58
CA VAL A 39 3.12 -13.87 12.64
C VAL A 39 2.29 -12.59 12.56
N LYS A 40 1.26 -12.56 11.70
CA LYS A 40 0.31 -11.44 11.64
C LYS A 40 -0.42 -11.24 12.98
N LYS A 41 -0.82 -12.31 13.65
CA LYS A 41 -1.55 -12.22 14.93
C LYS A 41 -0.68 -11.63 16.03
N SER A 42 0.61 -11.97 16.09
CA SER A 42 1.52 -11.47 17.11
C SER A 42 2.14 -10.10 16.79
N GLY A 43 2.42 -9.80 15.52
CA GLY A 43 3.16 -8.61 15.08
C GLY A 43 2.33 -7.62 14.25
N GLY A 44 1.04 -7.85 14.08
CA GLY A 44 0.15 -7.02 13.26
C GLY A 44 0.29 -7.24 11.75
N ILE A 45 -0.46 -6.46 10.99
CA ILE A 45 -0.55 -6.61 9.52
C ILE A 45 0.80 -6.45 8.82
N THR A 46 1.66 -5.54 9.28
CA THR A 46 2.99 -5.32 8.70
C THR A 46 3.89 -6.54 8.87
N ALA A 47 3.89 -7.17 10.05
CA ALA A 47 4.63 -8.41 10.25
C ALA A 47 4.11 -9.54 9.35
N GLY A 48 2.78 -9.60 9.17
CA GLY A 48 2.15 -10.53 8.23
C GLY A 48 2.65 -10.34 6.80
N TRP A 49 2.65 -9.12 6.28
CA TRP A 49 3.17 -8.81 4.94
C TRP A 49 4.65 -9.17 4.78
N LYS A 50 5.50 -8.78 5.73
CA LYS A 50 6.93 -9.13 5.71
C LYS A 50 7.14 -10.64 5.71
N ARG A 51 6.35 -11.38 6.49
CA ARG A 51 6.43 -12.84 6.51
C ARG A 51 5.98 -13.46 5.21
N LEU A 52 4.88 -12.97 4.64
CA LEU A 52 4.38 -13.39 3.33
C LEU A 52 5.48 -13.24 2.26
N ILE A 53 6.12 -12.07 2.18
CA ILE A 53 7.22 -11.84 1.22
C ILE A 53 8.37 -12.82 1.48
N LYS A 54 8.79 -12.99 2.73
CA LYS A 54 9.89 -13.90 3.09
C LYS A 54 9.60 -15.35 2.69
N VAL A 55 8.38 -15.84 2.93
CA VAL A 55 7.99 -17.21 2.53
C VAL A 55 7.99 -17.31 1.00
N SER A 56 7.49 -16.29 0.30
CA SER A 56 7.34 -16.32 -1.15
C SER A 56 8.68 -16.18 -1.90
N ILE A 57 9.57 -15.30 -1.44
CA ILE A 57 10.88 -15.08 -2.06
C ILE A 57 11.79 -16.31 -1.98
N ASN A 58 11.60 -17.14 -0.95
CA ASN A 58 12.32 -18.42 -0.82
C ASN A 58 11.90 -19.46 -1.88
N LYS A 59 10.78 -19.27 -2.58
CA LYS A 59 10.33 -20.12 -3.68
C LYS A 59 10.96 -19.74 -5.03
N VAL A 60 11.70 -18.62 -5.08
CA VAL A 60 12.38 -18.14 -6.30
C VAL A 60 13.73 -18.83 -6.45
N SER A 61 13.95 -19.42 -7.63
CA SER A 61 15.17 -20.16 -8.01
C SER A 61 16.29 -19.21 -8.46
N VAL A 62 16.70 -18.31 -7.57
CA VAL A 62 17.85 -17.41 -7.77
C VAL A 62 18.82 -17.48 -6.58
N SER A 63 19.97 -16.81 -6.72
CA SER A 63 20.98 -16.77 -5.67
C SER A 63 20.41 -16.23 -4.35
N THR A 64 20.98 -16.64 -3.21
CA THR A 64 20.55 -16.12 -1.90
C THR A 64 20.71 -14.61 -1.81
N LEU A 65 21.81 -14.07 -2.36
CA LEU A 65 22.06 -12.62 -2.42
C LEU A 65 20.93 -11.89 -3.15
N GLU A 66 20.54 -12.36 -4.33
CA GLU A 66 19.47 -11.74 -5.11
C GLU A 66 18.11 -11.83 -4.41
N ARG A 67 17.84 -12.93 -3.69
CA ARG A 67 16.62 -13.04 -2.86
C ARG A 67 16.62 -12.01 -1.74
N ASP A 68 17.75 -11.84 -1.05
CA ASP A 68 17.89 -10.91 0.07
C ASP A 68 17.77 -9.44 -0.38
N GLU A 69 18.37 -9.10 -1.53
CA GLU A 69 18.26 -7.77 -2.15
C GLU A 69 16.80 -7.43 -2.49
N LYS A 70 16.11 -8.33 -3.21
CA LYS A 70 14.70 -8.15 -3.59
C LYS A 70 13.79 -8.10 -2.36
N GLN A 71 14.02 -8.94 -1.37
CA GLN A 71 13.27 -8.91 -0.11
C GLN A 71 13.46 -7.57 0.61
N THR A 72 14.69 -7.06 0.67
CA THR A 72 15.00 -5.78 1.31
C THR A 72 14.31 -4.62 0.60
N GLU A 73 14.36 -4.60 -0.73
CA GLU A 73 13.70 -3.58 -1.54
C GLU A 73 12.17 -3.58 -1.37
N LEU A 74 11.52 -4.75 -1.41
CA LEU A 74 10.08 -4.83 -1.17
C LEU A 74 9.69 -4.42 0.26
N ASN A 75 10.51 -4.80 1.25
CA ASN A 75 10.27 -4.42 2.65
C ASN A 75 10.42 -2.91 2.86
N TYR A 76 11.33 -2.24 2.15
CA TYR A 76 11.46 -0.79 2.17
C TYR A 76 10.14 -0.11 1.76
N TYR A 77 9.52 -0.55 0.67
CA TYR A 77 8.23 0.00 0.21
C TYR A 77 7.08 -0.32 1.18
N LEU A 78 7.03 -1.53 1.74
CA LEU A 78 6.05 -1.90 2.77
C LEU A 78 6.14 -0.98 3.99
N ASP A 79 7.33 -0.78 4.53
CA ASP A 79 7.55 0.03 5.73
C ASP A 79 7.21 1.50 5.49
N ARG A 80 7.52 2.00 4.29
CA ARG A 80 7.28 3.40 3.95
C ARG A 80 5.80 3.72 3.71
N TYR A 81 5.07 2.87 2.99
CA TYR A 81 3.75 3.20 2.45
C TYR A 81 2.57 2.42 3.04
N ILE A 82 2.83 1.30 3.73
CA ILE A 82 1.77 0.45 4.30
C ILE A 82 1.77 0.52 5.83
N PHE A 83 2.95 0.45 6.46
CA PHE A 83 3.05 0.49 7.92
C PHE A 83 2.54 1.81 8.52
N LYS A 84 2.95 2.95 7.96
CA LYS A 84 2.56 4.27 8.46
C LYS A 84 1.05 4.46 8.51
N GLN A 85 0.33 3.93 7.53
CA GLN A 85 -1.14 4.00 7.47
C GLN A 85 -1.81 3.01 8.42
N SER A 86 -1.25 1.82 8.62
CA SER A 86 -1.78 0.88 9.62
C SER A 86 -1.74 1.47 11.04
N GLN A 87 -0.70 2.21 11.40
CA GLN A 87 -0.64 2.91 12.69
C GLN A 87 -1.74 3.98 12.79
N MET A 88 -1.91 4.75 11.71
CA MET A 88 -2.93 5.80 11.62
C MET A 88 -4.35 5.23 11.79
N ARG A 89 -4.64 4.12 11.10
CA ARG A 89 -5.91 3.38 11.21
C ARG A 89 -6.22 3.00 12.64
N ASN A 90 -5.28 2.38 13.34
CA ASN A 90 -5.54 1.83 14.68
C ASN A 90 -6.05 2.93 15.61
N LYS A 91 -5.41 4.11 15.61
CA LYS A 91 -5.82 5.22 16.46
C LYS A 91 -7.17 5.80 16.05
N ILE A 92 -7.41 6.01 14.74
CA ILE A 92 -8.70 6.50 14.25
C ILE A 92 -9.84 5.52 14.60
N ALA A 93 -9.62 4.21 14.43
CA ALA A 93 -10.59 3.16 14.77
C ALA A 93 -10.91 3.11 16.28
N HIS A 94 -9.94 3.45 17.13
CA HIS A 94 -10.14 3.60 18.57
C HIS A 94 -10.78 4.95 18.98
N GLY A 95 -11.29 5.73 18.02
CA GLY A 95 -11.96 7.00 18.32
C GLY A 95 -11.01 8.18 18.51
N GLN A 96 -9.71 8.02 18.25
CA GLN A 96 -8.73 9.10 18.37
C GLN A 96 -8.63 9.90 17.07
N TRP A 97 -9.71 10.60 16.74
CA TRP A 97 -9.85 11.31 15.47
C TRP A 97 -9.11 12.63 15.42
N VAL A 98 -8.90 13.30 16.55
CA VAL A 98 -8.32 14.66 16.61
C VAL A 98 -7.04 14.68 17.40
N ASN A 99 -7.04 14.05 18.57
CA ASN A 99 -5.89 13.90 19.44
C ASN A 99 -5.70 12.41 19.73
N ALA A 100 -4.58 11.85 19.28
CA ALA A 100 -4.12 10.53 19.65
C ALA A 100 -3.29 10.61 20.93
N ILE A 101 -3.28 9.50 21.65
CA ILE A 101 -2.48 9.29 22.87
C ILE A 101 -1.54 8.13 22.59
N GLU A 102 -0.25 8.36 22.81
CA GLU A 102 0.80 7.35 22.79
C GLU A 102 1.36 7.13 24.20
N ASP A 103 2.23 6.14 24.33
CA ASP A 103 2.98 5.82 25.56
C ASP A 103 4.01 6.89 25.94
N THR A 104 4.49 7.68 24.97
CA THR A 104 5.40 8.81 25.21
C THR A 104 4.85 10.12 24.64
N GLU A 105 5.29 11.23 25.23
CA GLU A 105 4.94 12.58 24.76
C GLU A 105 5.45 12.83 23.34
N GLU A 106 6.70 12.45 23.05
CA GLU A 106 7.31 12.60 21.72
C GLU A 106 6.49 11.87 20.65
N ARG A 107 6.11 10.62 20.90
CA ARG A 107 5.27 9.85 19.97
C ARG A 107 3.88 10.46 19.83
N THR A 108 3.33 11.00 20.91
CA THR A 108 2.04 11.69 20.90
C THR A 108 2.09 12.94 20.01
N ILE A 109 3.17 13.72 20.10
CA ILE A 109 3.39 14.92 19.29
C ILE A 109 3.56 14.53 17.81
N ASP A 110 4.46 13.60 17.49
CA ASP A 110 4.68 13.10 16.12
C ASP A 110 3.37 12.63 15.48
N PHE A 111 2.64 11.77 16.19
CA PHE A 111 1.41 11.19 15.66
C PHE A 111 0.36 12.27 15.40
N ASN A 112 0.18 13.21 16.33
CA ASN A 112 -0.79 14.29 16.17
C ASN A 112 -0.42 15.25 15.04
N GLN A 113 0.87 15.50 14.81
CA GLN A 113 1.33 16.24 13.63
C GLN A 113 0.97 15.51 12.34
N ARG A 114 1.26 14.20 12.26
CA ARG A 114 0.91 13.36 11.11
C ARG A 114 -0.61 13.31 10.86
N LEU A 115 -1.41 13.19 11.92
CA LEU A 115 -2.87 13.15 11.85
C LEU A 115 -3.47 14.46 11.33
N ARG A 116 -2.83 15.60 11.65
CA ARG A 116 -3.22 16.94 11.13
C ARG A 116 -2.75 17.16 9.70
N ALA A 117 -1.57 16.65 9.34
CA ALA A 117 -0.99 16.76 8.01
C ALA A 117 -1.61 15.80 6.97
N LEU A 118 -2.34 14.78 7.43
CA LEU A 118 -2.97 13.77 6.57
C LEU A 118 -3.83 14.42 5.49
N ASN A 119 -3.43 14.23 4.23
CA ASN A 119 -4.12 14.78 3.08
C ASN A 119 -4.42 13.67 2.04
N VAL A 120 -5.30 13.97 1.09
CA VAL A 120 -5.75 12.98 0.10
C VAL A 120 -4.64 12.62 -0.89
N VAL A 121 -3.68 13.50 -1.14
CA VAL A 121 -2.57 13.24 -2.07
C VAL A 121 -1.67 12.15 -1.52
N ASP A 122 -1.38 12.17 -0.22
CA ASP A 122 -0.59 11.10 0.43
C ASP A 122 -1.27 9.74 0.27
N ILE A 123 -2.58 9.67 0.58
CA ILE A 123 -3.35 8.43 0.48
C ILE A 123 -3.41 7.94 -0.98
N MET A 124 -3.52 8.86 -1.95
CA MET A 124 -3.48 8.50 -3.37
C MET A 124 -2.13 7.91 -3.78
N ILE A 125 -1.02 8.47 -3.28
CA ILE A 125 0.33 7.96 -3.55
C ILE A 125 0.48 6.57 -2.93
N GLU A 126 0.12 6.43 -1.67
CA GLU A 126 0.17 5.15 -0.94
C GLU A 126 -0.68 4.09 -1.62
N PHE A 127 -1.88 4.43 -2.09
CA PHE A 127 -2.75 3.52 -2.82
C PHE A 127 -2.12 3.01 -4.13
N GLU A 128 -1.50 3.90 -4.92
CA GLU A 128 -0.85 3.49 -6.18
C GLU A 128 0.40 2.64 -5.91
N VAL A 129 1.19 3.02 -4.91
CA VAL A 129 2.36 2.24 -4.47
C VAL A 129 1.93 0.85 -4.01
N HIS A 130 0.92 0.76 -3.14
CA HIS A 130 0.39 -0.51 -2.67
C HIS A 130 -0.18 -1.34 -3.82
N THR A 131 -0.93 -0.72 -4.73
CA THR A 131 -1.46 -1.43 -5.90
C THR A 131 -0.34 -2.06 -6.74
N THR A 132 0.74 -1.31 -6.99
CA THR A 132 1.90 -1.80 -7.75
C THR A 132 2.66 -2.88 -6.98
N LEU A 133 2.89 -2.67 -5.69
CA LEU A 133 3.54 -3.64 -4.81
C LEU A 133 2.73 -4.95 -4.71
N GLY A 134 1.40 -4.85 -4.62
CA GLY A 134 0.50 -6.00 -4.62
C GLY A 134 0.52 -6.78 -5.94
N LYS A 135 0.77 -6.14 -7.09
CA LYS A 135 1.03 -6.84 -8.36
C LYS A 135 2.35 -7.60 -8.30
N ILE A 136 3.42 -6.97 -7.84
CA ILE A 136 4.74 -7.61 -7.70
C ILE A 136 4.67 -8.82 -6.77
N ILE A 137 4.03 -8.66 -5.61
CA ILE A 137 3.87 -9.75 -4.64
C ILE A 137 2.96 -10.85 -5.18
N ARG A 138 1.93 -10.51 -5.95
CA ARG A 138 1.09 -11.53 -6.61
C ARG A 138 1.89 -12.35 -7.62
N ASP A 139 2.70 -11.72 -8.45
CA ASP A 139 3.58 -12.41 -9.38
C ASP A 139 4.59 -13.30 -8.63
N LEU A 140 5.14 -12.79 -7.52
CA LEU A 140 6.05 -13.52 -6.64
C LEU A 140 5.40 -14.80 -6.08
N VAL A 141 4.14 -14.69 -5.68
CA VAL A 141 3.40 -15.77 -5.03
C VAL A 141 2.89 -16.81 -6.04
N GLN A 142 2.30 -16.35 -7.16
CA GLN A 142 1.67 -17.23 -8.15
C GLN A 142 2.66 -17.83 -9.15
N SER A 143 3.74 -17.11 -9.47
CA SER A 143 4.68 -17.50 -10.51
C SER A 143 6.11 -17.04 -10.18
N PRO A 144 6.70 -17.54 -9.07
CA PRO A 144 7.98 -17.06 -8.55
C PRO A 144 9.13 -17.13 -9.56
N ASN A 145 9.11 -18.12 -10.45
CA ASN A 145 10.20 -18.38 -11.40
C ASN A 145 9.95 -17.87 -12.82
N LYS A 146 8.72 -17.42 -13.13
CA LYS A 146 8.36 -16.95 -14.47
C LYS A 146 7.78 -15.55 -14.41
N GLY A 147 6.56 -15.39 -13.89
CA GLY A 147 5.90 -14.08 -13.81
C GLY A 147 6.72 -13.06 -13.03
N PHE A 148 7.19 -13.44 -11.83
CA PHE A 148 8.03 -12.57 -11.01
C PHE A 148 9.35 -12.23 -11.71
N SER A 149 10.11 -13.22 -12.15
CA SER A 149 11.40 -12.99 -12.84
C SER A 149 11.27 -12.11 -14.09
N GLN A 150 10.20 -12.27 -14.86
CA GLN A 150 9.96 -11.50 -16.09
C GLN A 150 9.55 -10.06 -15.80
N ASN A 151 8.67 -9.85 -14.81
CA ASN A 151 8.03 -8.56 -14.58
C ASN A 151 8.69 -7.72 -13.48
N TYR A 152 9.49 -8.32 -12.59
CA TYR A 152 10.02 -7.65 -11.40
C TYR A 152 10.73 -6.35 -11.73
N ASN A 153 11.75 -6.40 -12.59
CA ASN A 153 12.57 -5.23 -12.92
C ASN A 153 11.72 -4.10 -13.50
N LYS A 154 10.78 -4.41 -14.40
CA LYS A 154 9.88 -3.41 -14.96
C LYS A 154 9.00 -2.79 -13.86
N ASN A 155 8.32 -3.63 -13.09
CA ASN A 155 7.38 -3.16 -12.08
C ASN A 155 8.06 -2.37 -10.95
N ILE A 156 9.28 -2.75 -10.56
CA ILE A 156 10.04 -2.05 -9.51
C ILE A 156 10.61 -0.72 -10.02
N THR A 157 11.05 -0.67 -11.29
CA THR A 157 11.43 0.60 -11.93
C THR A 157 10.22 1.52 -12.06
N ASP A 158 9.08 1.03 -12.57
CA ASP A 158 7.85 1.82 -12.69
C ASP A 158 7.39 2.37 -11.33
N LEU A 159 7.52 1.56 -10.26
CA LEU A 159 7.22 1.98 -8.89
C LEU A 159 8.19 3.07 -8.40
N THR A 160 9.49 2.87 -8.60
CA THR A 160 10.54 3.81 -8.19
C THR A 160 10.38 5.15 -8.91
N ASP A 161 10.11 5.10 -10.20
CA ASP A 161 9.82 6.26 -11.02
C ASP A 161 8.58 6.96 -10.46
N TYR A 162 7.46 6.26 -10.30
CA TYR A 162 6.22 6.84 -9.74
C TYR A 162 6.47 7.57 -8.43
N VAL A 163 7.18 6.93 -7.48
CA VAL A 163 7.53 7.53 -6.19
C VAL A 163 8.33 8.82 -6.40
N THR A 164 9.37 8.78 -7.24
CA THR A 164 10.24 9.92 -7.51
C THR A 164 9.45 11.14 -8.02
N ARG A 165 8.59 10.95 -9.02
CA ARG A 165 7.75 12.03 -9.58
C ARG A 165 6.68 12.49 -8.58
N SER A 166 6.20 11.60 -7.71
CA SER A 166 5.18 11.92 -6.70
C SER A 166 5.69 12.75 -5.52
N ASN A 167 7.01 12.79 -5.28
CA ASN A 167 7.60 13.59 -4.19
C ASN A 167 7.31 15.09 -4.28
N SER A 168 7.03 15.59 -5.50
CA SER A 168 6.66 17.00 -5.73
C SER A 168 5.17 17.27 -5.59
N TRP A 169 4.36 16.25 -5.30
CA TRP A 169 2.92 16.38 -5.27
C TRP A 169 2.43 16.84 -3.91
N ASP A 170 1.47 17.74 -3.95
CA ASP A 170 0.77 18.30 -2.82
C ASP A 170 -0.66 18.68 -3.23
N MET A 171 -1.44 19.16 -2.27
CA MET A 171 -2.82 19.58 -2.54
C MET A 171 -2.92 20.67 -3.62
N ASN A 172 -1.93 21.58 -3.70
CA ASN A 172 -1.97 22.71 -4.61
C ASN A 172 -1.65 22.30 -6.06
N SER A 173 -0.56 21.59 -6.27
CA SER A 173 -0.15 21.02 -7.55
C SER A 173 -1.23 20.11 -8.15
N LYS A 174 -1.92 19.30 -7.33
CA LYS A 174 -3.07 18.51 -7.79
C LYS A 174 -4.27 19.38 -8.18
N ARG A 175 -4.57 20.44 -7.42
CA ARG A 175 -5.62 21.39 -7.77
C ARG A 175 -5.34 22.09 -9.09
N ILE A 176 -4.12 22.57 -9.31
CA ILE A 176 -3.67 23.18 -10.58
C ILE A 176 -3.79 22.20 -11.74
N ARG A 177 -3.44 20.93 -11.52
CA ARG A 177 -3.60 19.91 -12.57
C ARG A 177 -5.07 19.62 -12.91
N LEU A 178 -5.95 19.63 -11.92
CA LEU A 178 -7.39 19.43 -12.12
C LEU A 178 -8.04 20.63 -12.82
N SER A 179 -7.63 21.86 -12.53
CA SER A 179 -8.19 23.06 -13.18
C SER A 179 -7.87 23.13 -14.68
N LYS A 180 -6.77 22.49 -15.11
CA LYS A 180 -6.39 22.35 -16.52
C LYS A 180 -7.19 21.30 -17.29
N LYS A 181 -7.94 20.41 -16.60
CA LYS A 181 -8.76 19.41 -17.30
C LYS A 181 -9.99 20.10 -17.89
N PRO A 182 -10.37 19.81 -19.15
CA PRO A 182 -11.58 20.36 -19.72
C PRO A 182 -12.78 19.95 -18.87
N LYS A 183 -13.60 20.92 -18.48
CA LYS A 183 -14.86 20.62 -17.81
C LYS A 183 -15.70 19.83 -18.81
N LYS A 184 -16.10 18.60 -18.47
CA LYS A 184 -17.18 17.93 -19.19
C LYS A 184 -18.42 18.79 -19.01
N ILE A 185 -18.75 19.60 -20.01
CA ILE A 185 -20.07 20.21 -20.11
C ILE A 185 -20.99 19.04 -20.38
N PHE A 186 -21.74 18.60 -19.37
CA PHE A 186 -22.91 17.77 -19.63
C PHE A 186 -23.86 18.66 -20.42
N CYS A 187 -24.00 18.38 -21.72
CA CYS A 187 -24.97 19.09 -22.55
C CYS A 187 -26.36 18.72 -22.02
N VAL A 188 -27.07 19.70 -21.47
CA VAL A 188 -28.40 19.48 -20.88
C VAL A 188 -29.47 19.41 -22.00
N ASP A 189 -29.17 19.92 -23.19
CA ASP A 189 -30.14 20.09 -24.29
C ASP A 189 -29.70 19.42 -25.62
N CYS A 190 -29.25 18.16 -25.59
CA CYS A 190 -28.96 17.39 -26.82
C CYS A 190 -30.20 16.75 -27.48
N ASN A 191 -31.43 17.13 -27.11
CA ASN A 191 -32.66 16.57 -27.68
C ASN A 191 -33.55 17.64 -28.33
N SER A 192 -33.08 18.27 -29.40
CA SER A 192 -33.97 18.93 -30.35
C SER A 192 -33.31 18.97 -31.72
N LEU A 193 -33.51 17.90 -32.49
CA LEU A 193 -33.51 17.87 -33.96
C LEU A 193 -33.91 16.43 -34.36
N GLN A 194 -35.22 16.19 -34.34
CA GLN A 194 -35.89 15.21 -35.20
C GLN A 194 -36.80 15.99 -36.14
#